data_AF-A0A0J1CPC8-F1
#
_entry.id   AF-A0A0J1CPC8-F1
#
_cell.length_a   1.000
_cell.length_b   1.000
_cell.length_c   1.000
_cell.angle_alpha   90.00
_cell.angle_beta   90.00
_cell.angle_gamma   90.00
#
_symmetry.space_group_name_H-M   'P 1'
#
loop_
_entity.id
_entity.type
_entity.pdbx_description
1 polymer ?
#
loop_
_entity_poly.entity_id
_entity_poly.type
_entity_poly.pdbx_seq_one_letter_code
_entity_poly.pdbx_strand_id
1 'polypeptide(L)'
;MEWIHQVFTKSPEIALFLSLAAGYFIGQINFGKFQLGGVGGSLLAAVVISQFGVQIDNGVKSVMFAVFIYAVGYDSGPQFFNSLSRKTLREIAMAVFLAVTALATVLVCAKLFGLNKGIAAGLAGGALTQSAIIGTAGDAIARLG
;
A
#
# COMPACT_ATOMS: atom_id res chain seq x y z
N MET A 1 -17.36 -26.22 -2.40
CA MET A 1 -17.36 -24.80 -1.99
C MET A 1 -17.26 -24.62 -0.47
N GLU A 2 -17.81 -25.51 0.36
CA GLU A 2 -17.70 -25.42 1.84
C GLU A 2 -16.29 -25.67 2.40
N TRP A 3 -15.49 -26.56 1.77
CA TRP A 3 -14.13 -26.86 2.21
C TRP A 3 -13.18 -25.65 2.11
N ILE A 4 -13.32 -24.85 1.05
CA ILE A 4 -12.57 -23.61 0.87
C ILE A 4 -12.96 -22.62 1.99
N HIS A 5 -14.25 -22.43 2.24
CA HIS A 5 -14.70 -21.56 3.33
C HIS A 5 -14.15 -22.00 4.70
N GLN A 6 -14.16 -23.29 5.03
CA GLN A 6 -13.61 -23.77 6.31
C GLN A 6 -12.11 -23.52 6.49
N VAL A 7 -11.29 -23.65 5.44
CA VAL A 7 -9.84 -23.38 5.49
C VAL A 7 -9.58 -21.89 5.67
N PHE A 8 -10.29 -21.04 4.94
CA PHE A 8 -10.14 -19.58 5.05
C PHE A 8 -10.69 -19.02 6.37
N THR A 9 -11.70 -19.65 6.99
CA THR A 9 -12.22 -19.28 8.32
C THR A 9 -11.30 -19.73 9.47
N LYS A 10 -10.55 -20.83 9.31
CA LYS A 10 -9.62 -21.31 10.36
C LYS A 10 -8.29 -20.55 10.40
N SER A 11 -7.77 -20.15 9.24
CA SER A 11 -6.46 -19.49 9.11
C SER A 11 -6.47 -18.43 8.00
N PRO A 12 -6.96 -17.20 8.29
CA PRO A 12 -7.02 -16.11 7.31
C PRO A 12 -5.64 -15.69 6.78
N GLU A 13 -4.56 -16.03 7.50
CA GLU A 13 -3.17 -15.89 7.05
C GLU A 13 -2.84 -16.69 5.78
N ILE A 14 -3.48 -17.83 5.56
CA ILE A 14 -3.29 -18.63 4.33
C ILE A 14 -3.72 -17.82 3.11
N ALA A 15 -4.78 -17.02 3.22
CA ALA A 15 -5.24 -16.14 2.16
C ALA A 15 -4.19 -15.09 1.78
N LEU A 16 -3.57 -14.49 2.80
CA LEU A 16 -2.54 -13.48 2.66
C LEU A 16 -1.34 -14.07 1.92
N PHE A 17 -0.82 -15.19 2.40
CA PHE A 17 0.31 -15.87 1.77
C PHE A 17 -0.03 -16.40 0.37
N LEU A 18 -1.24 -16.90 0.14
CA LEU A 18 -1.69 -17.34 -1.17
C LEU A 18 -1.75 -16.17 -2.16
N SER A 19 -2.27 -15.01 -1.72
CA SER A 19 -2.33 -13.81 -2.55
C SER A 19 -0.94 -13.29 -2.93
N LEU A 20 0.02 -13.36 -1.99
CA LEU A 20 1.42 -13.05 -2.22
C LEU A 20 2.06 -14.04 -3.19
N ALA A 21 1.98 -15.35 -2.92
CA ALA A 21 2.65 -16.37 -3.71
C ALA A 21 2.08 -16.45 -5.14
N ALA A 22 0.75 -16.58 -5.28
CA ALA A 22 0.10 -16.68 -6.57
C ALA A 22 0.21 -15.36 -7.34
N GLY A 23 -0.01 -14.23 -6.69
CA GLY A 23 0.04 -12.92 -7.34
C GLY A 23 1.44 -12.50 -7.72
N TYR A 24 2.47 -12.82 -6.93
CA TYR A 24 3.86 -12.59 -7.32
C TYR A 24 4.26 -13.46 -8.52
N PHE A 25 3.88 -14.75 -8.49
CA PHE A 25 4.15 -15.68 -9.60
C PHE A 25 3.49 -15.20 -10.90
N ILE A 26 2.21 -14.82 -10.85
CA ILE A 26 1.48 -14.31 -12.02
C ILE A 26 2.03 -12.94 -12.45
N GLY A 27 2.35 -12.05 -11.51
CA GLY A 27 2.88 -10.72 -11.78
C GLY A 27 4.27 -10.73 -12.42
N GLN A 28 5.04 -11.81 -12.23
CA GLN A 28 6.33 -12.05 -12.87
C GLN A 28 6.19 -12.54 -14.32
N ILE A 29 5.03 -13.04 -14.75
CA ILE A 29 4.82 -13.49 -16.13
C ILE A 29 4.92 -12.29 -17.07
N ASN A 30 5.83 -12.38 -18.04
CA ASN A 30 6.04 -11.34 -19.04
C ASN A 30 5.04 -11.48 -20.18
N PHE A 31 4.20 -10.47 -20.37
CA PHE A 31 3.35 -10.34 -21.54
C PHE A 31 4.08 -9.49 -22.59
N GLY A 32 5.00 -10.13 -23.32
CA GLY A 32 5.85 -9.45 -24.29
C GLY A 32 6.84 -8.49 -23.63
N LYS A 33 6.68 -7.18 -23.86
CA LYS A 33 7.51 -6.13 -23.23
C LYS A 33 6.95 -5.60 -21.90
N PHE A 34 5.76 -6.05 -21.51
CA PHE A 34 5.06 -5.58 -20.32
C PHE A 34 5.12 -6.64 -19.22
N GLN A 35 5.46 -6.21 -18.00
CA GLN A 35 5.43 -7.03 -16.80
C GLN A 35 4.60 -6.31 -15.75
N LEU A 36 3.66 -7.02 -15.11
CA LEU A 36 2.86 -6.44 -14.02
C LEU A 36 3.71 -6.10 -12.80
N GLY A 37 4.79 -6.87 -12.61
CA GLY A 37 5.64 -6.81 -11.43
C GLY A 37 5.03 -7.59 -10.26
N GLY A 38 5.90 -8.07 -9.38
CA GLY A 38 5.48 -8.90 -8.25
C GLY A 38 4.52 -8.19 -7.28
N VAL A 39 4.68 -6.87 -7.10
CA VAL A 39 3.83 -6.06 -6.19
C VAL A 39 2.46 -5.78 -6.82
N GLY A 40 2.41 -5.42 -8.10
CA GLY A 40 1.13 -5.21 -8.80
C GLY A 40 0.32 -6.49 -8.90
N GLY A 41 0.97 -7.61 -9.23
CA GLY A 41 0.33 -8.92 -9.30
C GLY A 41 -0.20 -9.42 -7.95
N SER A 42 0.56 -9.24 -6.86
CA SER A 42 0.10 -9.60 -5.51
C SER A 42 -1.09 -8.76 -5.04
N LEU A 43 -1.12 -7.46 -5.35
CA LEU A 43 -2.27 -6.61 -5.05
C LEU A 43 -3.53 -7.06 -5.81
N LEU A 44 -3.43 -7.34 -7.11
CA LEU A 44 -4.57 -7.82 -7.88
C LEU A 44 -5.07 -9.19 -7.38
N ALA A 45 -4.16 -10.11 -7.07
CA ALA A 45 -4.52 -11.40 -6.50
C ALA A 45 -5.21 -11.24 -5.13
N ALA A 46 -4.73 -10.32 -4.29
CA ALA A 46 -5.37 -10.02 -3.01
C ALA A 46 -6.78 -9.47 -3.19
N VAL A 47 -7.02 -8.58 -4.17
CA VAL A 47 -8.37 -8.08 -4.49
C VAL A 47 -9.28 -9.24 -4.91
N VAL A 48 -8.83 -10.12 -5.80
CA VAL A 48 -9.62 -11.27 -6.26
C VAL A 48 -9.94 -12.23 -5.11
N ILE A 49 -8.96 -12.55 -4.26
CA ILE A 49 -9.14 -13.45 -3.11
C ILE A 49 -10.07 -12.82 -2.06
N SER A 50 -10.00 -11.51 -1.86
CA SER A 50 -10.89 -10.77 -0.94
C SER A 50 -12.37 -10.91 -1.30
N GLN A 51 -12.71 -11.05 -2.59
CA GLN A 51 -14.09 -11.23 -3.06
C GLN A 51 -14.73 -12.54 -2.55
N PHE A 52 -13.94 -13.52 -2.11
CA PHE A 52 -14.43 -14.78 -1.53
C PHE A 52 -14.82 -14.64 -0.04
N GLY A 53 -14.81 -13.43 0.52
CA GLY A 53 -15.24 -13.16 1.89
C GLY A 53 -14.18 -13.46 2.94
N VAL A 54 -12.91 -13.49 2.54
CA VAL A 54 -11.79 -13.64 3.48
C VAL A 54 -11.67 -12.37 4.31
N GLN A 55 -11.88 -12.48 5.61
CA GLN A 55 -11.61 -11.40 6.54
C GLN A 55 -10.31 -11.66 7.28
N ILE A 56 -9.36 -10.75 7.10
CA ILE A 56 -8.10 -10.73 7.85
C ILE A 56 -8.33 -9.86 9.08
N ASP A 57 -7.93 -10.37 10.24
CA ASP A 57 -8.02 -9.63 11.50
C ASP A 57 -7.21 -8.33 11.44
N ASN A 58 -7.76 -7.27 12.04
CA ASN A 58 -7.15 -5.94 11.98
C ASN A 58 -5.81 -5.89 12.76
N GLY A 59 -5.59 -6.82 13.69
CA GLY A 59 -4.32 -7.03 14.38
C GLY A 59 -3.21 -7.49 13.42
N VAL A 60 -3.50 -8.44 12.52
CA VAL A 60 -2.52 -8.90 11.51
C VAL A 60 -2.12 -7.75 10.59
N LYS A 61 -3.09 -6.96 10.11
CA LYS A 61 -2.83 -5.76 9.30
C LYS A 61 -1.91 -4.78 10.03
N SER A 62 -2.20 -4.51 11.30
CA SER A 62 -1.43 -3.57 12.13
C SER A 62 0.00 -4.04 12.35
N VAL A 63 0.21 -5.34 12.63
CA VAL A 63 1.55 -5.91 12.81
C VAL A 63 2.35 -5.86 11.52
N MET A 64 1.76 -6.25 10.38
CA MET A 64 2.43 -6.18 9.08
C MET A 64 2.80 -4.75 8.71
N PHE A 65 1.91 -3.79 8.97
CA PHE A 65 2.18 -2.38 8.74
C PHE A 65 3.28 -1.83 9.67
N ALA A 66 3.30 -2.25 10.94
CA ALA A 66 4.35 -1.87 11.88
C ALA A 66 5.72 -2.42 11.45
N VAL A 67 5.80 -3.69 11.03
CA VAL A 67 7.02 -4.30 10.49
C VAL A 67 7.47 -3.57 9.22
N PHE A 68 6.54 -3.19 8.34
CA PHE A 68 6.84 -2.41 7.13
C PHE A 68 7.44 -1.04 7.46
N ILE A 69 6.81 -0.24 8.34
CA ILE A 69 7.33 1.07 8.74
C ILE A 69 8.66 0.94 9.49
N TYR A 70 8.81 -0.09 10.31
CA TYR A 70 10.08 -0.39 10.98
C TYR A 70 11.20 -0.69 9.97
N ALA A 71 10.96 -1.57 9.00
CA ALA A 71 11.95 -1.93 7.98
C ALA A 71 12.35 -0.72 7.12
N VAL A 72 11.36 0.06 6.66
CA VAL A 72 11.60 1.29 5.90
C VAL A 72 12.39 2.30 6.74
N GLY A 73 12.01 2.50 8.00
CA GLY A 73 12.69 3.41 8.92
C GLY A 73 14.12 2.97 9.25
N TYR A 74 14.36 1.67 9.41
CA TYR A 74 15.67 1.12 9.70
C TYR A 74 16.62 1.26 8.50
N ASP A 75 16.13 1.00 7.28
CA ASP A 75 16.93 1.11 6.05
C ASP A 75 17.18 2.57 5.66
N SER A 76 16.15 3.41 5.73
CA SER A 76 16.20 4.81 5.32
C SER A 76 16.81 5.74 6.39
N GLY A 77 16.77 5.36 7.66
CA GLY A 77 17.21 6.20 8.78
C GLY A 77 18.68 6.62 8.68
N PRO A 78 19.64 5.68 8.65
CA PRO A 78 21.06 6.01 8.51
C PRO A 78 21.36 6.78 7.22
N GLN A 79 20.71 6.43 6.11
CA GLN A 79 20.88 7.13 4.82
C GLN A 79 20.39 8.59 4.89
N PHE A 80 19.30 8.86 5.59
CA PHE A 80 18.81 10.22 5.80
C PHE A 80 19.80 11.07 6.59
N PHE A 81 20.33 10.56 7.70
CA PHE A 81 21.32 11.31 8.49
C PHE A 81 22.66 11.45 7.78
N ASN A 82 23.11 10.41 7.08
CA ASN A 82 24.37 10.45 6.33
C ASN A 82 24.28 11.38 5.11
N SER A 83 23.08 11.53 4.54
CA SER A 83 22.85 12.49 3.45
C SER A 83 22.60 13.91 3.97
N LEU A 84 22.49 14.18 5.27
CA LEU A 84 22.16 15.49 5.83
C LEU A 84 23.34 16.48 5.72
N SER A 85 23.34 17.26 4.64
CA SER A 85 24.34 18.29 4.33
C SER A 85 23.65 19.62 4.02
N ARG A 86 24.40 20.73 3.88
CA ARG A 86 23.82 22.02 3.47
C ARG A 86 23.10 21.96 2.11
N LYS A 87 23.47 21.02 1.22
CA LYS A 87 22.78 20.80 -0.07
C LYS A 87 21.42 20.12 0.13
N THR A 88 21.31 19.25 1.13
CA THR A 88 20.12 18.47 1.48
C THR A 88 18.99 19.34 1.98
N LEU A 89 19.28 20.52 2.53
CA LEU A 89 18.25 21.49 2.90
C LEU A 89 17.39 21.90 1.71
N ARG A 90 17.98 22.00 0.51
CA ARG A 90 17.24 22.26 -0.73
C ARG A 90 16.40 21.05 -1.15
N GLU A 91 16.92 19.84 -0.98
CA GLU A 91 16.18 18.60 -1.28
C GLU A 91 14.99 18.41 -0.35
N ILE A 92 15.15 18.71 0.94
CA ILE A 92 14.06 18.73 1.93
C ILE A 92 13.01 19.76 1.52
N ALA A 93 13.42 20.97 1.13
CA ALA A 93 12.48 21.99 0.67
C ALA A 93 11.69 21.54 -0.57
N MET A 94 12.35 20.88 -1.53
CA MET A 94 11.69 20.31 -2.71
C MET A 94 10.74 19.16 -2.35
N ALA A 95 11.12 18.30 -1.41
CA ALA A 95 10.28 17.21 -0.92
C ALA A 95 9.03 17.74 -0.20
N VAL A 96 9.17 18.77 0.63
CA VAL A 96 8.05 19.44 1.29
C VAL A 96 7.16 20.12 0.24
N PHE A 97 7.73 20.83 -0.73
CA PHE A 97 6.97 21.44 -1.81
C PHE A 97 6.17 20.41 -2.61
N LEU A 98 6.81 19.28 -2.97
CA LEU A 98 6.15 18.17 -3.63
C LEU A 98 5.01 17.59 -2.78
N ALA A 99 5.25 17.35 -1.49
CA ALA A 99 4.25 16.80 -0.59
C ALA A 99 3.02 17.72 -0.45
N VAL A 100 3.25 19.02 -0.29
CA VAL A 100 2.17 20.03 -0.17
C VAL A 100 1.40 20.16 -1.48
N THR A 101 2.09 20.26 -2.61
CA THR A 101 1.43 20.37 -3.93
C THR A 101 0.66 19.11 -4.26
N ALA A 102 1.23 17.93 -4.04
CA ALA A 102 0.55 16.65 -4.22
C ALA A 102 -0.71 16.54 -3.34
N LEU A 103 -0.61 16.90 -2.05
CA LEU A 103 -1.75 16.89 -1.14
C LEU A 103 -2.85 17.85 -1.63
N ALA A 104 -2.48 19.08 -2.01
CA ALA A 104 -3.43 20.05 -2.54
C ALA A 104 -4.12 19.51 -3.81
N THR A 105 -3.38 18.94 -4.76
CA THR A 105 -3.92 18.34 -5.97
C THR A 105 -4.89 17.20 -5.66
N VAL A 106 -4.52 16.28 -4.75
CA VAL A 106 -5.40 15.18 -4.34
C VAL A 106 -6.69 15.71 -3.71
N LEU A 107 -6.62 16.72 -2.84
CA LEU A 107 -7.80 17.31 -2.19
C LEU A 107 -8.71 18.03 -3.18
N VAL A 108 -8.13 18.78 -4.13
CA VAL A 108 -8.89 19.47 -5.18
C VAL A 108 -9.58 18.45 -6.07
N CYS A 109 -8.87 17.42 -6.55
CA CYS A 109 -9.47 16.33 -7.32
C CYS A 109 -10.56 15.61 -6.53
N ALA A 110 -10.31 15.30 -5.25
CA ALA A 110 -11.29 14.65 -4.38
C ALA A 110 -12.59 15.45 -4.29
N LYS A 111 -12.49 16.77 -4.17
CA LYS A 111 -13.65 17.66 -4.08
C LYS A 111 -14.36 17.85 -5.43
N LEU A 112 -13.61 17.99 -6.53
CA LEU A 112 -14.18 18.17 -7.86
C LEU A 112 -14.93 16.93 -8.36
N PHE A 113 -14.40 15.74 -8.07
CA PHE A 113 -14.97 14.47 -8.53
C PHE A 113 -15.83 13.77 -7.46
N GLY A 114 -16.03 14.37 -6.28
CA GLY A 114 -16.84 13.79 -5.20
C GLY A 114 -16.30 12.45 -4.67
N LEU A 115 -14.98 12.28 -4.64
CA LEU A 115 -14.33 11.02 -4.27
C LEU A 115 -14.45 10.78 -2.75
N ASN A 116 -14.77 9.55 -2.36
CA ASN A 116 -14.74 9.17 -0.95
C ASN A 116 -13.29 9.09 -0.43
N LYS A 117 -13.11 9.05 0.90
CA LYS A 117 -11.78 9.04 1.55
C LYS A 117 -10.91 7.85 1.11
N GLY A 118 -11.51 6.69 0.84
CA GLY A 118 -10.81 5.49 0.40
C GLY A 118 -10.27 5.60 -1.03
N ILE A 119 -11.10 6.07 -1.98
CA ILE A 119 -10.69 6.26 -3.37
C ILE A 119 -9.68 7.42 -3.47
N ALA A 120 -9.87 8.51 -2.71
CA ALA A 120 -8.89 9.59 -2.66
C ALA A 120 -7.53 9.12 -2.13
N ALA A 121 -7.51 8.26 -1.11
CA ALA A 121 -6.28 7.63 -0.61
C ALA A 121 -5.63 6.70 -1.64
N GLY A 122 -6.43 5.90 -2.36
CA GLY A 122 -5.94 5.05 -3.45
C GLY A 122 -5.36 5.85 -4.61
N LEU A 123 -6.03 6.95 -4.99
CA LEU A 123 -5.55 7.88 -6.01
C LEU A 123 -4.24 8.54 -5.59
N ALA A 124 -4.12 8.99 -4.35
CA ALA A 124 -2.87 9.55 -3.82
C ALA A 124 -1.73 8.52 -3.83
N GLY A 125 -1.98 7.31 -3.35
CA GLY A 125 -0.99 6.22 -3.35
C GLY A 125 -0.54 5.83 -4.76
N GLY A 126 -1.48 5.66 -5.68
CA GLY A 126 -1.21 5.29 -7.07
C GLY A 126 -0.50 6.41 -7.86
N ALA A 127 -1.01 7.64 -7.80
CA ALA A 127 -0.45 8.77 -8.55
C ALA A 127 0.95 9.16 -8.07
N LEU A 128 1.23 9.02 -6.76
CA LEU A 128 2.54 9.28 -6.18
C LEU A 128 3.44 8.04 -6.17
N THR A 129 2.97 6.90 -6.67
CA THR A 129 3.68 5.61 -6.64
C THR A 129 4.15 5.23 -5.22
N GLN A 130 3.43 5.70 -4.20
CA GLN A 130 3.83 5.63 -2.80
C GLN A 130 2.88 4.67 -2.07
N SER A 131 3.22 3.38 -2.07
CA SER A 131 2.41 2.31 -1.48
C SER A 131 2.16 2.50 0.02
N ALA A 132 3.07 3.17 0.74
CA ALA A 132 2.93 3.50 2.16
C ALA A 132 1.68 4.34 2.47
N ILE A 133 1.19 5.14 1.51
CA ILE A 133 -0.02 5.96 1.68
C ILE A 133 -1.25 5.08 1.92
N ILE A 134 -1.35 3.91 1.29
CA ILE A 134 -2.50 3.01 1.46
C ILE A 134 -2.54 2.48 2.89
N GLY A 135 -1.37 2.15 3.46
CA GLY A 135 -1.25 1.68 4.85
C GLY A 135 -1.65 2.76 5.86
N THR A 136 -1.06 3.96 5.76
CA THR A 136 -1.33 5.07 6.68
C THR A 136 -2.76 5.62 6.55
N ALA A 137 -3.26 5.76 5.32
CA ALA A 137 -4.62 6.21 5.09
C ALA A 137 -5.64 5.16 5.57
N GLY A 138 -5.35 3.87 5.39
CA GLY A 138 -6.19 2.80 5.91
C GLY A 138 -6.29 2.80 7.44
N ASP A 139 -5.19 3.09 8.15
CA ASP A 139 -5.20 3.26 9.60
C ASP A 139 -5.98 4.52 10.02
N ALA A 140 -5.74 5.65 9.36
CA ALA A 140 -6.45 6.90 9.62
C ALA A 140 -7.97 6.77 9.37
N ILE A 141 -8.36 6.04 8.32
CA ILE A 141 -9.77 5.77 8.00
C ILE A 141 -10.42 4.87 9.06
N ALA A 142 -9.73 3.83 9.53
CA ALA A 142 -10.26 2.94 10.57
C ALA A 142 -10.54 3.68 11.90
N ARG A 143 -9.82 4.78 12.17
CA ARG A 143 -10.06 5.63 13.35
C ARG A 143 -11.25 6.59 13.21
N LEU A 144 -11.83 6.71 12.02
CA LEU A 144 -12.97 7.61 11.76
C LEU A 144 -14.34 6.98 12.08
N GLY A 145 -14.41 5.67 12.37
CA GLY A 145 -15.64 4.94 12.68
C GLY A 145 -15.80 3.68 11.84
#